data_AF-A0AAE9LPB3-F1
#
_entry.id   AF-A0AAE9LPB3-F1
#
_cell.length_a   1.000
_cell.length_b   1.000
_cell.length_c   1.000
_cell.angle_alpha   90.00
_cell.angle_beta   90.00
_cell.angle_gamma   90.00
#
_symmetry.space_group_name_H-M   'P 1'
#
loop_
_entity.id
_entity.type
_entity.pdbx_description
1 polymer ?
#
loop_
_entity_poly.entity_id
_entity_poly.type
_entity_poly.pdbx_seq_one_letter_code
_entity_poly.pdbx_strand_id
1 'polypeptide(L)' 'MIFFEGEQVFPDQANNFKTFLKKYLSEQDGEYLLEEKSFVYDAENDEFLESDIQAFYSLWSAMLD' A
#
# COMPACT_ATOMS: atom_id res chain seq x y z
N MET A 1 -18.64 9.33 16.17
CA MET A 1 -19.06 9.41 14.76
C MET A 1 -18.62 8.10 14.14
N ILE A 2 -19.54 7.24 13.72
CA ILE A 2 -19.22 5.91 13.20
C ILE A 2 -19.31 6.02 11.67
N PHE A 3 -18.20 5.90 10.98
CA PHE A 3 -18.17 5.84 9.52
C PHE A 3 -18.20 4.38 9.09
N PHE A 4 -19.34 3.94 8.57
CA PHE A 4 -19.49 2.69 7.84
C PHE A 4 -19.93 3.07 6.43
N GLU A 5 -18.98 3.12 5.48
CA GLU A 5 -19.16 2.76 4.07
C GLU A 5 -17.77 2.41 3.49
N GLY A 6 -17.47 1.11 3.51
CA GLY A 6 -16.70 0.26 2.59
C GLY A 6 -15.69 0.76 1.54
N GLU A 7 -15.35 2.03 1.41
CA GLU A 7 -14.20 2.48 0.62
C GLU A 7 -13.10 2.87 1.60
N GLN A 8 -12.06 2.05 1.67
CA GLN A 8 -10.85 2.43 2.38
C GLN A 8 -10.24 3.61 1.64
N VAL A 9 -10.55 4.83 2.10
CA VAL A 9 -9.93 6.06 1.60
C VAL A 9 -8.47 6.00 2.03
N PHE A 10 -7.62 5.55 1.12
CA PHE A 10 -6.18 5.62 1.34
C PHE A 10 -5.79 7.09 1.49
N PRO A 11 -4.97 7.45 2.49
CA PRO A 11 -4.24 8.71 2.44
C PRO A 11 -3.50 8.84 1.11
N ASP A 12 -3.33 10.06 0.59
CA ASP A 12 -2.65 10.30 -0.69
C ASP A 12 -1.31 9.57 -0.79
N GLN A 13 -0.58 9.48 0.33
CA GLN A 13 0.70 8.76 0.42
C GLN A 13 0.57 7.25 0.18
N ALA A 14 -0.39 6.58 0.81
CA ALA A 14 -0.64 5.15 0.62
C ALA A 14 -1.13 4.84 -0.80
N ASN A 15 -1.91 5.74 -1.40
CA ASN A 15 -2.35 5.60 -2.80
C ASN A 15 -1.21 5.80 -3.81
N ASN A 16 -0.33 6.78 -3.55
CA ASN A 16 0.89 7.02 -4.33
C ASN A 16 1.82 5.81 -4.26
N PHE A 17 2.03 5.26 -3.06
CA PHE A 17 2.80 4.04 -2.88
C PHE A 17 2.20 2.85 -3.65
N LYS A 18 0.88 2.61 -3.53
CA LYS A 18 0.20 1.52 -4.24
C LYS A 18 0.37 1.64 -5.75
N THR A 19 0.28 2.85 -6.28
CA THR A 19 0.51 3.13 -7.71
C THR A 19 1.96 2.88 -8.11
N PHE A 20 2.91 3.34 -7.29
CA PHE A 20 4.34 3.10 -7.48
C PHE A 20 4.66 1.60 -7.49
N LEU A 21 4.21 0.85 -6.47
CA LEU A 21 4.50 -0.57 -6.31
C LEU A 21 3.96 -1.39 -7.48
N LYS A 22 2.73 -1.12 -7.91
CA LYS A 22 2.13 -1.78 -9.09
C LYS A 22 2.94 -1.52 -10.35
N LYS A 23 3.34 -0.27 -10.59
CA LYS A 23 4.15 0.08 -11.76
C LYS A 23 5.53 -0.59 -11.71
N TYR A 24 6.20 -0.52 -10.56
CA TYR A 24 7.50 -1.13 -10.34
C TYR A 24 7.48 -2.64 -10.61
N LEU A 25 6.45 -3.34 -10.12
CA LEU A 25 6.30 -4.77 -10.34
C LEU A 25 5.93 -5.10 -11.79
N SER A 26 5.09 -4.30 -12.46
CA SER A 26 4.78 -4.49 -13.87
C SER A 26 6.01 -4.33 -14.77
N GLU A 27 6.90 -3.39 -14.47
CA GLU A 27 8.19 -3.22 -15.18
C GLU A 27 9.15 -4.41 -15.00
N GLN A 28 8.90 -5.27 -14.01
CA GLN A 28 9.72 -6.44 -13.66
C GLN A 28 8.98 -7.77 -13.90
N ASP A 29 7.82 -7.77 -14.58
CA ASP A 29 6.94 -8.93 -14.75
C ASP A 29 6.58 -9.61 -13.40
N GLY A 30 6.52 -8.83 -12.33
CA GLY A 30 6.35 -9.27 -10.94
C GLY A 30 4.93 -9.09 -10.37
N GLU A 31 3.94 -8.77 -11.21
CA GLU A 31 2.56 -8.49 -10.75
C GLU A 31 1.92 -9.66 -10.01
N TYR A 32 2.33 -10.89 -10.31
CA TYR A 32 1.89 -12.11 -9.61
C TYR A 32 2.19 -12.08 -8.10
N LEU A 33 3.20 -11.31 -7.67
CA LEU A 33 3.53 -11.14 -6.25
C LEU A 33 2.45 -10.37 -5.48
N LEU A 34 1.56 -9.66 -6.18
CA LEU A 34 0.45 -8.91 -5.58
C LEU A 34 -0.87 -9.68 -5.60
N GLU A 35 -1.01 -10.75 -6.39
CA GLU A 35 -2.30 -11.43 -6.61
C GLU A 35 -2.84 -12.08 -5.33
N GLU A 36 -1.97 -12.56 -4.45
CA GLU A 36 -2.34 -13.15 -3.15
C GLU A 36 -2.27 -12.14 -1.99
N LYS A 37 -1.90 -10.88 -2.26
CA LYS A 37 -1.63 -9.86 -1.24
C LYS A 37 -2.78 -8.88 -1.09
N SER A 38 -3.13 -8.59 0.17
CA SER A 38 -4.19 -7.65 0.48
C SER A 38 -3.65 -6.26 0.74
N PHE A 39 -4.16 -5.26 0.04
CA PHE A 39 -3.83 -3.85 0.28
C PHE A 39 -4.78 -3.27 1.33
N VAL A 40 -4.75 -3.78 2.56
CA VAL A 40 -5.49 -3.20 3.68
C VAL A 40 -4.60 -2.21 4.42
N TYR A 41 -5.07 -0.98 4.58
CA TYR A 41 -4.37 0.10 5.27
C TYR A 41 -5.05 0.50 6.59
N ASP A 42 -4.31 0.46 7.68
CA ASP A 42 -4.70 1.04 8.95
C ASP A 42 -4.36 2.54 8.97
N ALA A 43 -5.38 3.37 8.83
CA ALA A 43 -5.23 4.82 8.88
C ALA A 43 -4.95 5.36 10.29
N GLU A 44 -5.24 4.60 11.36
CA GLU A 44 -4.95 5.02 12.74
C GLU A 44 -3.46 4.87 13.06
N ASN A 45 -2.81 3.84 12.50
CA ASN A 45 -1.39 3.55 12.72
C ASN A 45 -0.48 3.93 11.53
N ASP A 46 -1.06 4.42 10.43
CA ASP A 46 -0.37 4.78 9.19
C ASP A 46 0.44 3.61 8.58
N GLU A 47 -0.17 2.42 8.54
CA GLU A 47 0.51 1.19 8.10
C GLU A 47 -0.38 0.26 7.27
N PHE A 48 0.24 -0.49 6.36
CA PHE A 48 -0.40 -1.64 5.71
C PHE A 48 -0.43 -2.83 6.65
N LEU A 49 -1.55 -3.54 6.70
CA LEU A 49 -1.69 -4.74 7.53
C LEU A 49 -0.97 -5.96 6.95
N GLU A 50 -0.70 -5.95 5.64
CA GLU A 50 0.08 -7.00 4.99
C GLU A 50 1.57 -6.70 5.16
N SER A 51 2.30 -7.62 5.79
CA SER A 51 3.67 -7.36 6.26
C SER A 51 4.66 -7.09 5.14
N ASP A 52 4.54 -7.78 3.99
CA ASP A 52 5.44 -7.54 2.86
C ASP A 52 5.16 -6.17 2.24
N ILE A 53 3.87 -5.85 2.05
CA ILE A 53 3.44 -4.54 1.56
C ILE A 53 3.91 -3.42 2.49
N GLN A 54 3.82 -3.60 3.81
CA GLN A 54 4.28 -2.62 4.80
C GLN A 54 5.80 -2.45 4.80
N ALA A 55 6.55 -3.54 4.60
CA ALA A 55 8.00 -3.46 4.44
C ALA A 55 8.38 -2.62 3.21
N PHE A 56 7.72 -2.84 2.08
CA PHE A 56 7.91 -2.02 0.87
C PHE A 56 7.49 -0.57 1.10
N TYR A 57 6.38 -0.33 1.80
CA TYR A 57 5.91 1.03 2.11
C TYR A 57 6.92 1.79 2.98
N SER A 58 7.45 1.13 4.01
CA SER A 58 8.46 1.71 4.89
C SER A 58 9.74 2.07 4.13
N LEU A 59 10.21 1.19 3.24
CA LEU A 59 11.38 1.45 2.40
C LEU A 59 11.14 2.60 1.43
N TRP A 60 9.98 2.61 0.76
CA TRP A 60 9.62 3.67 -0.18
C TRP A 60 9.49 5.02 0.53
N SER A 61 8.85 5.08 1.69
CA SER A 61 8.72 6.30 2.48
C SER A 61 10.08 6.83 2.94
N ALA A 62 11.01 5.95 3.32
CA ALA A 62 12.37 6.33 3.70
C ALA A 62 13.22 6.87 2.53
N MET A 63 12.83 6.62 1.28
CA MET A 63 13.49 7.19 0.09
C MET A 63 12.99 8.60 -0.26
N LEU A 64 11.88 9.04 0.34
CA LEU A 64 11.24 10.34 0.07
C LEU A 64 11.61 11.43 1.10
N ASP A 65 12.25 11.05 2.20
CA ASP A 65 12.78 11.94 3.26
C ASP A 65 14.22 12.37 2.95
#